data_AF-A0A099ZYQ2-F1
#
_entry.id   AF-A0A099ZYQ2-F1
#
_cell.length_a   1.000
_cell.length_b   1.000
_cell.length_c   1.000
_cell.angle_alpha   90.00
_cell.angle_beta   90.00
_cell.angle_gamma   90.00
#
_symmetry.space_group_name_H-M   'P 1'
#
loop_
_entity.id
_entity.type
_entity.pdbx_description
1 polymer ?
#
loop_
_entity_poly.entity_id
_entity_poly.type
_entity_poly.pdbx_seq_one_letter_code
_entity_poly.pdbx_strand_id
1 'polypeptide(L)'
;LHELQIEATDQGTPPLSGHCSVELEVLDVNDNAPEVWVTSLSVPVPEDAAVGTVVALLSVSDRDSGSNGRVRCAVWPPVPFGLVSRFAGSYSLVLREALDRERVSEYEVEVRAEDGGAPPL
;
A
#
# COMPACT_ATOMS: atom_id res chain seq x y z
N LEU A 1 -18.95 1.72 -11.54
CA LEU A 1 -19.92 2.41 -12.40
C LEU A 1 -21.32 2.05 -11.92
N HIS A 2 -22.16 3.03 -11.65
CA HIS A 2 -23.53 2.80 -11.21
C HIS A 2 -24.48 3.43 -12.20
N GLU A 3 -25.66 2.83 -12.36
CA GLU A 3 -26.68 3.30 -13.28
C GLU A 3 -27.97 3.52 -12.50
N LEU A 4 -28.54 4.72 -12.60
CA LEU A 4 -29.81 5.06 -11.98
C LEU A 4 -30.88 5.26 -13.06
N GLN A 5 -31.94 4.45 -13.00
CA GLN A 5 -33.10 4.58 -13.86
C GLN A 5 -34.08 5.58 -13.25
N ILE A 6 -34.42 6.63 -14.01
CA ILE A 6 -35.34 7.69 -13.61
C ILE A 6 -36.61 7.58 -14.45
N GLU A 7 -37.75 7.68 -13.80
CA GLU A 7 -39.07 7.77 -14.43
C GLU A 7 -39.73 9.09 -14.05
N ALA A 8 -40.29 9.79 -15.04
CA ALA A 8 -41.13 10.95 -14.85
C ALA A 8 -42.52 10.67 -15.43
N THR A 9 -43.55 10.73 -14.60
CA THR A 9 -44.94 10.47 -14.98
C THR A 9 -45.75 11.77 -14.88
N ASP A 10 -46.52 12.09 -15.92
CA ASP A 10 -47.46 13.21 -15.86
C ASP A 10 -48.75 12.86 -15.07
N GLN A 11 -49.60 13.85 -14.81
CA GLN A 11 -50.89 13.64 -14.12
C GLN A 11 -52.07 13.53 -15.12
N GLY A 12 -51.79 13.13 -16.36
CA GLY A 12 -52.81 12.96 -17.39
C GLY A 12 -53.78 11.81 -17.11
N THR A 13 -54.85 11.70 -17.90
CA THR A 13 -55.75 10.55 -17.88
C THR A 13 -55.98 10.06 -19.31
N PRO A 14 -55.27 9.00 -19.77
CA PRO A 14 -54.28 8.21 -19.02
C PRO A 14 -52.96 8.96 -18.80
N PRO A 15 -52.18 8.62 -17.75
CA PRO A 15 -50.87 9.22 -17.52
C PRO A 15 -49.84 8.71 -18.54
N LEU A 16 -48.87 9.57 -18.88
CA LEU A 16 -47.71 9.23 -19.71
C LEU A 16 -46.42 9.28 -18.86
N SER A 17 -45.54 8.30 -19.06
CA SER A 17 -44.22 8.24 -18.44
C SER A 17 -43.09 8.41 -19.46
N GLY A 18 -42.05 9.13 -19.07
CA GLY A 18 -40.75 9.15 -19.75
C GLY A 18 -39.68 8.51 -18.86
N HIS A 19 -38.71 7.83 -19.47
CA HIS A 19 -37.61 7.18 -18.76
C HIS A 19 -36.26 7.75 -19.24
N CYS A 20 -35.30 7.86 -18.33
CA CYS A 20 -33.91 8.11 -18.67
C CYS A 20 -32.97 7.36 -17.73
N SER A 21 -31.74 7.15 -18.19
CA SER A 21 -30.66 6.55 -17.40
C SER A 21 -29.62 7.61 -17.07
N VAL A 22 -29.15 7.62 -15.83
CA VAL A 22 -28.06 8.46 -15.34
C VAL A 22 -26.89 7.57 -14.95
N GLU A 23 -25.76 7.79 -15.61
CA GLU A 23 -24.50 7.13 -15.31
C GLU A 23 -23.78 7.87 -14.18
N LEU A 24 -23.40 7.14 -13.14
CA LEU A 24 -22.73 7.65 -11.95
C LEU A 24 -21.31 7.08 -11.90
N GLU A 25 -20.34 7.96 -12.06
CA GLU A 25 -18.92 7.70 -11.84
C GLU A 25 -18.53 8.15 -10.43
N VAL A 26 -18.01 7.23 -9.63
CA VAL A 26 -17.47 7.54 -8.30
C VAL A 26 -15.99 7.83 -8.48
N LEU A 27 -15.59 9.06 -8.18
CA LEU A 27 -14.20 9.47 -8.21
C LEU A 27 -13.50 9.07 -6.91
N ASP A 28 -12.27 8.58 -7.05
CA ASP A 28 -11.40 8.19 -5.94
C ASP A 28 -10.88 9.42 -5.19
N VAL A 29 -10.77 9.31 -3.88
CA VAL A 29 -10.17 10.31 -2.97
C VAL A 29 -9.14 9.57 -2.12
N ASN A 30 -8.00 10.20 -1.83
CA ASN A 30 -6.97 9.61 -0.99
C ASN A 30 -7.42 9.60 0.48
N ASP A 31 -8.11 8.54 0.89
CA ASP A 31 -8.69 8.41 2.23
C ASP A 31 -8.31 7.10 2.94
N ASN A 32 -7.52 6.24 2.30
CA ASN A 32 -6.93 5.06 2.91
C ASN A 32 -5.42 5.27 3.01
N ALA A 33 -4.87 5.09 4.22
CA ALA A 33 -3.42 5.11 4.41
C ALA A 33 -2.81 3.73 4.07
N PRO A 34 -1.54 3.66 3.65
CA PRO A 34 -0.86 2.40 3.40
C PRO A 34 -0.79 1.48 4.61
N GLU A 35 -1.16 0.21 4.43
CA GLU A 35 -1.03 -0.84 5.44
C GLU A 35 0.23 -1.69 5.16
N VAL A 36 1.08 -1.87 6.17
CA VAL A 36 2.32 -2.67 6.09
C VAL A 36 2.20 -3.91 6.98
N TRP A 37 2.49 -5.08 6.42
CA TRP A 37 2.51 -6.35 7.14
C TRP A 37 3.85 -7.07 7.01
N VAL A 38 4.35 -7.59 8.12
CA VAL A 38 5.46 -8.54 8.12
C VAL A 38 4.89 -9.93 7.83
N THR A 39 5.14 -10.45 6.63
CA THR A 39 4.64 -11.77 6.21
C THR A 39 5.58 -12.90 6.62
N SER A 40 6.86 -12.59 6.82
CA SER A 40 7.86 -13.54 7.34
C SER A 40 9.01 -12.78 7.99
N LEU A 41 9.54 -13.33 9.08
CA LEU A 41 10.66 -12.76 9.82
C LEU A 41 11.65 -13.87 10.21
N SER A 42 12.91 -13.69 9.84
CA SER A 42 14.01 -14.62 10.09
C SER A 42 14.98 -14.00 11.11
N VAL A 43 14.68 -14.22 12.39
CA VAL A 43 15.51 -13.77 13.52
C VAL A 43 15.83 -14.97 14.45
N PRO A 44 17.00 -15.00 15.09
CA PRO A 44 18.10 -14.03 15.02
C PRO A 44 18.87 -14.08 13.68
N VAL A 45 19.53 -12.98 13.32
CA VAL A 45 20.40 -12.89 12.14
C VAL A 45 21.85 -13.14 12.56
N PRO A 46 22.55 -14.14 11.99
CA PRO A 46 23.97 -14.35 12.25
C PRO A 46 24.82 -13.15 11.82
N GLU A 47 25.85 -12.80 12.59
CA GLU A 47 26.71 -11.65 12.25
C GLU A 47 27.55 -11.89 10.98
N ASP A 48 27.85 -13.16 10.69
CA ASP A 48 28.55 -13.63 9.50
C ASP A 48 27.62 -13.80 8.28
N ALA A 49 26.34 -13.40 8.40
CA ALA A 49 25.41 -13.42 7.29
C ALA A 49 25.91 -12.56 6.12
N ALA A 50 25.84 -13.12 4.91
CA ALA A 50 26.29 -12.44 3.71
C ALA A 50 25.38 -11.23 3.38
N VAL A 51 25.96 -10.16 2.85
CA VAL A 51 25.21 -9.05 2.25
C VAL A 51 24.27 -9.59 1.16
N GLY A 52 23.02 -9.16 1.19
CA GLY A 52 21.93 -9.65 0.36
C GLY A 52 21.05 -10.72 1.04
N THR A 53 21.41 -11.19 2.24
CA THR A 53 20.58 -12.12 3.02
C THR A 53 19.21 -11.49 3.31
N VAL A 54 18.14 -12.23 3.02
CA VAL A 54 16.76 -11.81 3.31
C VAL A 54 16.44 -12.07 4.78
N VAL A 55 16.08 -11.01 5.50
CA VAL A 55 15.80 -11.04 6.94
C VAL A 55 14.29 -11.01 7.21
N ALA A 56 13.53 -10.30 6.37
CA ALA A 56 12.08 -10.27 6.45
C ALA A 56 11.44 -10.16 5.08
N LEU A 57 10.21 -10.65 4.98
CA LEU A 57 9.30 -10.39 3.87
C LEU A 57 8.18 -9.49 4.37
N LEU A 58 7.89 -8.46 3.59
CA LEU A 58 6.87 -7.46 3.89
C LEU A 58 5.84 -7.44 2.76
N SER A 59 4.59 -7.18 3.09
CA SER A 59 3.55 -6.83 2.14
C SER A 59 3.07 -5.43 2.47
N VAL A 60 2.88 -4.60 1.45
CA VAL A 60 2.35 -3.25 1.60
C VAL A 60 1.21 -3.08 0.61
N SER A 61 0.07 -2.60 1.08
CA SER A 61 -1.04 -2.28 0.20
C SER A 61 -1.81 -1.07 0.70
N ASP A 62 -2.38 -0.38 -0.27
CA ASP A 62 -3.28 0.73 -0.07
C ASP A 62 -4.58 0.41 -0.83
N ARG A 63 -5.72 0.79 -0.27
CA ARG A 63 -7.04 0.47 -0.84
C ARG A 63 -7.50 1.51 -1.86
N ASP A 64 -6.80 2.63 -1.98
CA ASP A 64 -7.14 3.68 -2.93
C ASP A 64 -6.73 3.31 -4.36
N SER A 65 -7.31 4.03 -5.32
CA SER A 65 -7.12 3.73 -6.74
C SER A 65 -5.97 4.55 -7.35
N GLY A 66 -5.34 4.00 -8.40
CA GLY A 66 -4.38 4.75 -9.21
C GLY A 66 -3.15 5.23 -8.43
N SER A 67 -2.93 6.55 -8.39
CA SER A 67 -1.81 7.16 -7.66
C SER A 67 -2.00 7.17 -6.15
N ASN A 68 -3.25 7.28 -5.69
CA ASN A 68 -3.61 7.29 -4.28
C ASN A 68 -3.25 5.93 -3.66
N GLY A 69 -3.50 4.82 -4.35
CA GLY A 69 -3.04 3.51 -3.89
C GLY A 69 -1.56 3.19 -4.10
N ARG A 70 -0.75 4.12 -4.65
CA ARG A 70 0.63 3.81 -5.08
C ARG A 70 1.65 4.15 -3.99
N VAL A 71 2.01 3.14 -3.23
CA VAL A 71 2.89 3.28 -2.07
C VAL A 71 4.38 3.24 -2.41
N ARG A 72 5.16 4.09 -1.74
CA ARG A 72 6.61 4.04 -1.66
C ARG A 72 7.03 3.64 -0.25
N CYS A 73 8.01 2.74 -0.15
CA CYS A 73 8.49 2.25 1.12
C CYS A 73 9.99 2.51 1.30
N ALA A 74 10.38 2.89 2.50
CA ALA A 74 11.77 3.13 2.86
C ALA A 74 12.07 2.62 4.28
N VAL A 75 13.34 2.27 4.50
CA VAL A 75 13.85 2.01 5.86
C VAL A 75 14.34 3.33 6.42
N TRP A 76 13.94 3.64 7.65
CA TRP A 76 14.40 4.82 8.38
C TRP A 76 14.41 4.52 9.88
N PRO A 77 15.44 4.92 10.65
CA PRO A 77 16.66 5.63 10.23
C PRO A 77 17.60 4.74 9.41
N PRO A 78 18.70 5.29 8.86
CA PRO A 78 19.72 4.50 8.16
C PRO A 78 20.29 3.41 9.08
N VAL A 79 20.06 2.16 8.72
CA VAL A 79 20.54 0.93 9.37
C VAL A 79 21.15 0.03 8.28
N PRO A 80 21.93 -1.01 8.62
CA PRO A 80 22.57 -1.88 7.62
C PRO A 80 21.57 -2.79 6.86
N PHE A 81 20.29 -2.41 6.80
CA PHE A 81 19.23 -3.11 6.11
C PHE A 81 18.60 -2.19 5.06
N GLY A 82 18.05 -2.79 4.00
CA GLY A 82 17.32 -2.04 2.98
C GLY A 82 16.20 -2.85 2.38
N LEU A 83 15.25 -2.16 1.78
CA LEU A 83 14.15 -2.80 1.06
C LEU A 83 14.54 -3.10 -0.38
N VAL A 84 14.03 -4.23 -0.87
CA VAL A 84 14.05 -4.61 -2.28
C VAL A 84 12.61 -4.87 -2.69
N SER A 85 12.08 -4.03 -3.58
CA SER A 85 10.74 -4.24 -4.15
C SER A 85 10.70 -5.56 -4.91
N ARG A 86 9.65 -6.32 -4.68
CA ARG A 86 9.27 -7.50 -5.46
C ARG A 86 8.04 -7.15 -6.30
N PHE A 87 7.16 -8.13 -6.50
CA PHE A 87 5.92 -7.99 -7.24
C PHE A 87 4.76 -7.58 -6.32
N ALA A 88 3.79 -6.84 -6.85
CA ALA A 88 2.50 -6.52 -6.20
C ALA A 88 2.60 -6.05 -4.73
N GLY A 89 3.39 -5.00 -4.46
CA GLY A 89 3.50 -4.44 -3.11
C GLY A 89 4.27 -5.30 -2.11
N SER A 90 4.86 -6.42 -2.54
CA SER A 90 5.73 -7.23 -1.68
C SER A 90 7.16 -6.68 -1.67
N TYR A 91 7.81 -6.71 -0.51
CA TYR A 91 9.20 -6.28 -0.33
C TYR A 91 10.01 -7.33 0.43
N SER A 92 11.32 -7.38 0.17
CA SER A 92 12.29 -8.04 1.05
C SER A 92 13.10 -7.02 1.81
N LEU A 93 13.18 -7.18 3.12
CA LEU A 93 14.20 -6.55 3.93
C LEU A 93 15.48 -7.38 3.83
N VAL A 94 16.54 -6.79 3.28
CA VAL A 94 17.81 -7.46 3.04
C VAL A 94 18.93 -6.78 3.80
N LEU A 95 19.91 -7.57 4.23
CA LEU A 95 21.16 -7.06 4.78
C LEU A 95 21.97 -6.35 3.68
N ARG A 96 22.41 -5.11 3.92
CA ARG A 96 23.15 -4.27 2.98
C ARG A 96 24.62 -4.13 3.36
N GLU A 97 24.95 -4.29 4.63
CA GLU A 97 26.30 -4.15 5.18
C GLU A 97 26.60 -5.30 6.14
N ALA A 98 27.87 -5.58 6.40
CA ALA A 98 28.25 -6.62 7.35
C ALA A 98 27.82 -6.24 8.77
N LEU A 99 27.44 -7.25 9.56
CA LEU A 99 27.09 -7.08 10.96
C LEU A 99 28.31 -7.35 11.84
N ASP A 100 28.31 -6.73 13.02
CA ASP A 100 29.33 -6.91 14.05
C ASP A 100 28.59 -6.84 15.40
N ARG A 101 28.41 -8.01 16.04
CA ARG A 101 27.59 -8.11 17.25
C ARG A 101 28.25 -7.41 18.43
N GLU A 102 29.59 -7.39 18.50
CA GLU A 102 30.33 -6.68 19.54
C GLU A 102 30.13 -5.17 19.45
N ARG A 103 29.88 -4.63 18.24
CA ARG A 103 29.58 -3.21 18.03
C ARG A 103 28.10 -2.88 18.28
N VAL A 104 27.19 -3.67 17.72
CA VAL A 104 25.74 -3.49 17.85
C VAL A 104 25.06 -4.86 17.92
N SER A 105 24.46 -5.18 19.07
CA SER A 105 23.83 -6.48 19.29
C SER A 105 22.36 -6.55 18.90
N GLU A 106 21.72 -5.40 18.66
CA GLU A 106 20.29 -5.30 18.33
C GLU A 106 20.03 -4.12 17.39
N TYR A 107 19.15 -4.32 16.42
CA TYR A 107 18.73 -3.29 15.46
C TYR A 107 17.22 -3.16 15.50
N GLU A 108 16.74 -1.94 15.74
CA GLU A 108 15.35 -1.57 15.52
C GLU A 108 15.22 -1.04 14.08
N VAL A 109 14.45 -1.76 13.26
CA VAL A 109 14.27 -1.42 11.85
C VAL A 109 12.84 -0.93 11.65
N GLU A 110 12.69 0.38 11.47
CA GLU A 110 11.40 0.99 11.14
C GLU A 110 11.26 1.09 9.60
N VAL A 111 10.10 0.65 9.11
CA VAL A 111 9.71 0.75 7.70
C VAL A 111 8.61 1.77 7.58
N ARG A 112 8.85 2.80 6.77
CA ARG A 112 7.88 3.84 6.45
C ARG A 112 7.27 3.56 5.09
N ALA A 113 5.95 3.68 5.03
CA ALA A 113 5.17 3.63 3.81
C ALA A 113 4.47 4.98 3.65
N GLU A 114 4.49 5.54 2.45
CA GLU A 114 3.83 6.80 2.09
C GLU A 114 3.20 6.60 0.72
N ASP A 115 1.94 7.00 0.57
CA ASP A 115 1.24 6.90 -0.70
C ASP A 115 1.64 8.01 -1.71
N GLY A 116 1.02 7.98 -2.89
CA GLY A 116 1.21 8.98 -3.94
C GLY A 116 0.10 10.03 -4.01
N GLY A 117 -0.81 10.03 -3.04
CA GLY A 117 -1.99 10.89 -3.00
C GLY A 117 -1.70 12.31 -2.49
N ALA A 118 -2.74 13.13 -2.46
CA ALA A 118 -2.67 14.52 -2.01
C ALA A 118 -3.86 14.84 -1.08
N PRO A 119 -3.64 15.05 0.24
CA PRO A 119 -2.35 14.96 0.92
C PRO A 119 -1.81 13.52 0.94
N PRO A 120 -0.49 13.32 1.07
CA PRO A 120 0.06 11.99 1.29
C PRO A 120 -0.36 11.46 2.67
N LEU A 121 -0.73 10.19 2.74
CA LEU A 121 -1.09 9.48 3.97
C LEU A 121 -0.11 8.33 4.27
#